data_AF-A0A920G6Y6-F1
#
_entry.id   AF-A0A920G6Y6-F1
#
_cell.length_a   1.000
_cell.length_b   1.000
_cell.length_c   1.000
_cell.angle_alpha   90.00
_cell.angle_beta   90.00
_cell.angle_gamma   90.00
#
_symmetry.space_group_name_H-M   'P 1'
#
loop_
_entity.id
_entity.type
_entity.pdbx_description
1 polymer ?
#
loop_
_entity_poly.entity_id
_entity_poly.type
_entity_poly.pdbx_seq_one_letter_code
_entity_poly.pdbx_strand_id
1 'polypeptide(L)' 'MLFSRSDFVEMAWKIVDPISEEIEKDNIKLYGYKSGTWGPKIADNLFRNENTWRYPCKNLVNDGEICEL' A
#
# COMPACT_ATOMS: atom_id res chain seq x y z
N MET A 1 16.57 4.58 20.36
CA MET A 1 16.34 3.15 20.07
C MET A 1 15.29 3.06 18.97
N LEU A 2 15.63 2.55 17.79
CA LEU A 2 14.75 2.48 16.60
C LEU A 2 14.36 1.03 16.31
N PHE A 3 13.68 0.40 17.28
CA PHE A 3 13.16 -0.95 17.13
C PHE A 3 11.70 -0.98 17.54
N SER A 4 10.91 -1.76 16.82
CA SER A 4 9.53 -2.05 17.22
C SER A 4 9.53 -2.80 18.54
N ARG A 5 8.65 -2.39 19.46
CA ARG A 5 8.44 -3.12 20.71
C ARG A 5 7.70 -4.42 20.43
N SER A 6 7.91 -5.43 21.26
CA SER A 6 7.31 -6.77 21.07
C SER A 6 5.78 -6.72 21.01
N ASP A 7 5.14 -5.90 21.84
CA ASP A 7 3.68 -5.76 21.87
C ASP A 7 3.10 -5.21 20.56
N PHE A 8 3.82 -4.31 19.89
CA PHE A 8 3.43 -3.82 18.56
C PHE A 8 3.55 -4.90 17.49
N VAL A 9 4.58 -5.75 17.55
CA VAL A 9 4.76 -6.85 16.59
C VAL A 9 3.63 -7.86 16.72
N GLU A 10 3.28 -8.25 17.95
CA GLU A 10 2.15 -9.16 18.20
C GLU A 10 0.81 -8.60 17.69
N MET A 11 0.59 -7.29 17.85
CA MET A 11 -0.63 -6.66 17.33
C MET A 11 -0.65 -6.55 15.81
N ALA A 12 0.50 -6.31 15.18
CA ALA A 12 0.59 -6.30 13.72
C ALA A 12 0.24 -7.68 13.14
N TRP A 13 0.74 -8.77 13.73
CA TRP A 13 0.43 -10.13 13.29
C TRP A 13 -1.05 -10.47 13.42
N LYS A 14 -1.72 -10.07 14.50
CA LYS A 14 -3.18 -10.24 14.64
C LYS A 14 -4.00 -9.60 13.51
N ILE A 15 -3.46 -8.61 12.80
CA ILE A 15 -4.12 -7.97 11.65
C ILE A 15 -3.74 -8.68 10.34
N VAL A 16 -2.48 -9.09 10.18
CA VAL A 16 -1.97 -9.67 8.93
C VAL A 16 -2.34 -11.15 8.77
N ASP A 17 -2.27 -11.94 9.84
CA ASP A 17 -2.49 -13.40 9.78
C ASP A 17 -3.84 -13.79 9.16
N PRO A 18 -4.98 -13.19 9.55
CA PRO A 18 -6.27 -13.56 8.96
C PRO A 18 -6.35 -13.27 7.46
N ILE A 19 -5.64 -12.23 6.98
CA ILE A 19 -5.59 -11.90 5.54
C ILE A 19 -4.78 -12.98 4.80
N SER A 20 -3.65 -13.41 5.37
CA SER A 20 -2.81 -14.46 4.78
C SER A 20 -3.53 -15.79 4.69
N GLU A 21 -4.21 -16.21 5.77
CA GLU A 21 -4.98 -17.46 5.78
C GLU A 21 -6.08 -17.49 4.71
N GLU A 22 -6.69 -16.35 4.41
CA GLU A 22 -7.75 -16.26 3.41
C GLU A 22 -7.20 -16.26 1.97
N ILE A 23 -5.99 -15.70 1.78
CA ILE A 23 -5.25 -15.80 0.51
C ILE A 23 -4.85 -17.26 0.24
N GLU A 24 -4.38 -17.99 1.25
CA GLU A 24 -3.98 -19.41 1.12
C GLU A 24 -5.16 -20.32 0.76
N LYS A 25 -6.38 -19.96 1.16
CA LYS A 25 -7.61 -20.67 0.80
C LYS A 25 -8.13 -20.36 -0.61
N ASP A 26 -7.43 -19.50 -1.37
CA ASP A 26 -7.84 -19.01 -2.70
C ASP A 26 -9.22 -18.33 -2.73
N ASN A 27 -9.64 -17.79 -1.59
CA ASN A 27 -10.94 -17.13 -1.45
C ASN A 27 -10.90 -15.64 -1.86
N ILE A 28 -9.70 -15.06 -2.03
CA ILE A 28 -9.51 -13.66 -2.40
C ILE A 28 -9.09 -13.55 -3.86
N LYS A 29 -9.86 -12.79 -4.64
CA LYS A 29 -9.51 -12.49 -6.03
C LYS A 29 -8.24 -11.65 -6.12
N LEU A 30 -7.23 -12.19 -6.79
CA LEU A 30 -6.00 -11.46 -7.13
C LEU A 30 -6.20 -10.56 -8.36
N TYR A 31 -5.71 -9.33 -8.28
CA TYR A 31 -5.79 -8.35 -9.36
C TYR A 31 -4.41 -8.08 -9.94
N GLY A 32 -4.24 -8.31 -11.25
CA GLY A 32 -3.04 -7.95 -11.98
C GLY A 32 -2.99 -6.47 -12.33
N TYR A 33 -1.77 -5.96 -12.53
CA TYR A 33 -1.51 -4.62 -13.05
C TYR A 33 -0.24 -4.63 -13.89
N LYS A 34 -0.09 -3.64 -14.77
CA LYS A 34 1.07 -3.54 -15.67
C LYS A 34 2.28 -3.01 -14.89
N SER A 35 3.45 -3.56 -15.13
CA SER A 35 4.70 -3.03 -14.57
C SER A 35 4.89 -1.55 -14.92
N GLY A 36 5.35 -0.75 -13.95
CA GLY A 36 5.50 0.71 -14.09
C GLY A 36 4.23 1.51 -13.83
N THR A 37 3.11 0.88 -13.45
CA THR A 37 1.91 1.56 -12.94
C THR A 37 1.84 1.53 -11.41
N TRP A 38 0.96 2.35 -10.83
CA TRP A 38 0.72 2.45 -9.38
C TRP A 38 -0.13 1.31 -8.79
N GLY A 39 -0.28 0.18 -9.51
CA GLY A 39 -1.15 -0.92 -9.11
C GLY A 39 -2.45 -1.04 -9.93
N PRO A 40 -3.39 -1.88 -9.48
CA PRO A 40 -4.65 -2.12 -10.17
C PRO A 40 -5.64 -0.98 -9.94
N LYS A 41 -6.47 -0.64 -10.95
CA LYS A 41 -7.46 0.44 -10.88
C LYS A 41 -8.45 0.32 -9.71
N ILE A 42 -8.72 -0.91 -9.25
CA ILE A 42 -9.63 -1.13 -8.12
C ILE A 42 -9.06 -0.59 -6.80
N ALA A 43 -7.74 -0.38 -6.70
CA ALA A 43 -7.12 0.23 -5.53
C ALA A 43 -7.54 1.70 -5.35
N ASP A 44 -7.97 2.39 -6.41
CA ASP A 44 -8.52 3.76 -6.31
C ASP A 44 -9.87 3.78 -5.60
N ASN A 45 -10.61 2.66 -5.61
CA ASN A 45 -11.91 2.52 -4.95
C ASN A 45 -11.79 2.18 -3.44
N LEU A 46 -10.58 2.10 -2.89
CA LEU A 46 -10.39 1.78 -1.46
C LEU A 46 -10.82 2.92 -0.55
N PHE A 47 -10.80 4.16 -1.05
CA PHE A 47 -11.23 5.32 -0.28
C PHE A 47 -12.76 5.43 -0.28
N ARG A 48 -13.35 5.67 0.89
CA ARG A 48 -14.80 5.86 1.05
C ARG A 48 -15.25 7.28 0.71
N ASN A 49 -14.32 8.17 0.40
CA ASN A 49 -14.51 9.59 0.14
C ASN A 49 -13.73 10.00 -1.13
N GLU A 50 -13.74 11.28 -1.48
CA GLU A 50 -13.06 11.83 -2.67
C GLU A 50 -11.52 11.83 -2.56
N ASN A 51 -10.94 11.17 -1.56
CA ASN A 51 -9.49 11.08 -1.43
C ASN A 51 -8.91 10.17 -2.50
N THR A 52 -7.70 10.50 -2.92
CA THR A 52 -6.90 9.72 -3.86
C THR A 52 -5.53 9.42 -3.29
N TRP A 53 -4.87 8.40 -3.83
CA TRP A 53 -3.47 8.13 -3.51
C TRP A 53 -2.64 9.39 -3.74
N ARG A 54 -1.85 9.78 -2.74
CA ARG A 54 -0.94 10.92 -2.89
C ARG A 54 0.10 10.57 -3.94
N TYR A 55 0.08 11.31 -5.03
CA TYR A 55 1.13 11.30 -6.04
C TYR A 55 2.03 12.51 -5.78
N PRO A 56 3.14 12.36 -5.06
CA PRO A 56 4.09 13.44 -4.91
C PRO A 56 4.72 13.61 -6.30
N CYS A 57 4.19 14.60 -7.04
CA CYS A 57 4.56 15.18 -8.33
C CYS A 57 5.27 14.33 -9.40
N LYS A 58 4.86 14.57 -10.66
CA LYS A 58 5.48 14.04 -11.90
C LYS A 58 7.00 14.33 -12.02
N ASN A 59 7.48 15.32 -11.26
CA ASN A 59 8.86 15.81 -11.26
C ASN A 59 9.76 15.19 -10.19
N LEU A 60 9.26 14.28 -9.33
CA LEU A 60 10.10 13.61 -8.32
C LEU A 60 11.03 12.53 -8.91
N VAL A 61 10.87 12.21 -10.19
CA VAL A 61 11.65 11.16 -10.87
C VAL A 61 12.56 11.72 -11.97
N ASN A 62 12.71 13.05 -12.08
CA ASN A 62 13.66 13.64 -13.03
C ASN A 62 14.56 14.69 -12.35
N ASP A 63 15.85 14.35 -12.29
CA ASP A 63 17.01 15.25 -12.38
C ASP A 63 17.11 16.45 -11.42
N GLY A 64 16.99 16.23 -10.12
CA GLY A 64 17.66 17.10 -9.13
C GLY A 64 16.97 18.43 -8.80
N GLU A 65 15.70 18.63 -9.15
CA GLU A 65 14.92 19.77 -8.65
C GLU A 65 14.10 19.39 -7.42
N ILE A 66 14.31 20.13 -6.33
CA ILE A 66 13.61 19.98 -5.06
C ILE A 66 12.21 20.57 -5.22
N CYS A 67 11.18 19.80 -4.85
CA CYS A 67 9.83 20.32 -4.75
C CYS A 67 9.72 21.18 -3.48
N GLU A 68 9.50 22.48 -3.61
CA GLU A 68 9.01 23.30 -2.51
C GLU A 68 7.55 22.93 -2.22
N LEU A 69 7.26 22.68 -0.94
CA LEU A 69 5.95 22.32 -0.39
C LEU A 69 4.97 23.50 -0.43
#